data_AF-A0A935BB11-F1
#
_entry.id   AF-A0A935BB11-F1
#
_cell.length_a   1.000
_cell.length_b   1.000
_cell.length_c   1.000
_cell.angle_alpha   90.00
_cell.angle_beta   90.00
_cell.angle_gamma   90.00
#
_symmetry.space_group_name_H-M   'P 1'
#
loop_
_entity.id
_entity.type
_entity.pdbx_description
1 polymer ?
#
loop_
_entity_poly.entity_id
_entity_poly.type
_entity_poly.pdbx_seq_one_letter_code
_entity_poly.pdbx_strand_id
1 'polypeptide(L)'
;MSNELIDHLGTFSESDWLAAVEELLPLVHEVDRNALQIWFRFYPLSLKRFVDAGESREETLHGIAMQGDFELDGQIATSHHFLFGHRFWPKVKCVIEKLAEDFKGKPETLTDLIKEVSIVVAEKKKVDRTLTNAIAAVGLMTLTQVGLDAFKAASGDVEDASKPMSKSPDAIVAERAKDDSQGMFGFLRTIDKQFSIAYSGAHASGKFTLLCDEEIASASQKDSSRNWKEMDERCWEGPIPIECTAASCGTCWVGVLGGQEKLTEVGRRERRQMKVFGYNQPEEERPFIRLACQARASGNVTIVVPPWNAAFGKKVSGNVDELELEPVTTSAKALRDTIATAVNGE
;
A
#
# COMPACT_ATOMS: atom_id res chain seq x y z
N MET A 1 3.33 30.88 9.15
CA MET A 1 4.81 30.87 9.15
C MET A 1 5.19 29.50 8.64
N SER A 2 6.01 29.39 7.59
CA SER A 2 6.44 28.09 7.10
C SER A 2 7.33 27.41 8.15
N ASN A 3 7.23 26.09 8.27
CA ASN A 3 8.02 25.32 9.22
C ASN A 3 9.30 24.82 8.52
N GLU A 4 10.49 25.12 9.07
CA GLU A 4 11.76 24.84 8.41
C GLU A 4 11.97 23.36 8.06
N LEU A 5 11.48 22.43 8.91
CA LEU A 5 11.55 21.00 8.62
C LEU A 5 10.67 20.64 7.42
N ILE A 6 9.45 21.17 7.35
CA ILE A 6 8.54 20.93 6.22
C ILE A 6 9.11 21.52 4.93
N ASP A 7 9.63 22.75 4.99
CA ASP A 7 10.27 23.38 3.83
C ASP A 7 11.44 22.53 3.33
N HIS A 8 12.25 22.00 4.25
CA HIS A 8 13.35 21.08 3.92
C HIS A 8 12.85 19.76 3.30
N LEU A 9 11.88 19.10 3.94
CA LEU A 9 11.28 17.86 3.42
C LEU A 9 10.62 18.06 2.05
N GLY A 10 10.04 19.24 1.83
CA GLY A 10 9.43 19.65 0.57
C GLY A 10 10.40 19.74 -0.60
N THR A 11 11.71 19.87 -0.33
CA THR A 11 12.74 19.89 -1.37
C THR A 11 12.96 18.53 -2.03
N PHE A 12 12.61 17.43 -1.36
CA PHE A 12 12.75 16.08 -1.90
C PHE A 12 11.62 15.74 -2.88
N SER A 13 12.01 15.14 -4.00
CA SER A 13 11.11 14.55 -5.00
C SER A 13 10.63 13.16 -4.55
N GLU A 14 9.58 12.63 -5.19
CA GLU A 14 9.16 11.25 -4.95
C GLU A 14 10.30 10.26 -5.20
N SER A 15 11.12 10.47 -6.24
CA SER A 15 12.30 9.64 -6.50
C SER A 15 13.32 9.66 -5.37
N ASP A 16 13.53 10.80 -4.71
CA ASP A 16 14.46 10.89 -3.57
C ASP A 16 13.94 10.07 -2.38
N TRP A 17 12.63 10.15 -2.13
CA TRP A 17 11.97 9.33 -1.11
C TRP A 17 12.06 7.84 -1.40
N LEU A 18 11.83 7.44 -2.64
CA LEU A 18 11.92 6.03 -3.05
C LEU A 18 13.37 5.51 -2.96
N ALA A 19 14.36 6.32 -3.33
CA ALA A 19 15.77 5.99 -3.17
C ALA A 19 16.17 5.84 -1.69
N ALA A 20 15.68 6.73 -0.82
CA ALA A 20 15.91 6.62 0.63
C ALA A 20 15.24 5.34 1.20
N VAL A 21 14.04 4.99 0.74
CA VAL A 21 13.38 3.73 1.12
C VAL A 21 14.23 2.54 0.70
N GLU A 22 14.75 2.51 -0.55
CA GLU A 22 15.60 1.43 -1.05
C GLU A 22 16.88 1.27 -0.22
N GLU A 23 17.56 2.38 0.13
CA GLU A 23 18.73 2.38 1.01
C GLU A 23 18.40 1.83 2.41
N LEU A 24 17.18 2.07 2.91
CA LEU A 24 16.73 1.63 4.22
C LEU A 24 16.32 0.15 4.28
N LEU A 25 15.92 -0.48 3.17
CA LEU A 25 15.38 -1.84 3.17
C LEU A 25 16.26 -2.89 3.89
N PRO A 26 17.61 -2.89 3.73
CA PRO A 26 18.48 -3.82 4.46
C PRO A 26 18.50 -3.56 5.98
N LEU A 27 18.13 -2.36 6.41
CA LEU A 27 18.06 -1.92 7.81
C LEU A 27 16.65 -2.02 8.38
N VAL A 28 15.67 -2.48 7.60
CA VAL A 28 14.28 -2.71 8.04
C VAL A 28 14.10 -4.19 8.32
N HIS A 29 13.51 -4.48 9.48
CA HIS A 29 13.15 -5.83 9.86
C HIS A 29 12.18 -6.43 8.83
N GLU A 30 12.33 -7.71 8.51
CA GLU A 30 11.56 -8.38 7.45
C GLU A 30 10.04 -8.17 7.57
N VAL A 31 9.52 -8.19 8.80
CA VAL A 31 8.10 -7.95 9.14
C VAL A 31 7.49 -6.71 8.46
N ASP A 32 8.28 -5.65 8.25
CA ASP A 32 7.83 -4.37 7.69
C ASP A 32 8.50 -4.01 6.35
N ARG A 33 9.40 -4.85 5.83
CA ARG A 33 10.17 -4.52 4.61
C ARG A 33 9.25 -4.30 3.40
N ASN A 34 8.31 -5.21 3.17
CA ASN A 34 7.31 -5.01 2.11
C ASN A 34 6.28 -3.94 2.49
N ALA A 35 5.88 -3.88 3.76
CA ALA A 35 4.89 -2.92 4.24
C ALA A 35 5.32 -1.47 3.99
N LEU A 36 6.60 -1.15 4.22
CA LEU A 36 7.19 0.16 3.91
C LEU A 36 7.03 0.49 2.43
N GLN A 37 7.46 -0.40 1.54
CA GLN A 37 7.40 -0.17 0.09
C GLN A 37 5.96 0.00 -0.41
N ILE A 38 5.04 -0.82 0.12
CA ILE A 38 3.61 -0.76 -0.20
C ILE A 38 3.01 0.58 0.23
N TRP A 39 3.31 1.05 1.45
CA TRP A 39 2.77 2.32 1.95
C TRP A 39 3.15 3.50 1.04
N PHE A 40 4.40 3.54 0.55
CA PHE A 40 4.86 4.56 -0.40
C PHE A 40 4.19 4.46 -1.78
N ARG A 41 3.53 3.34 -2.12
CA ARG A 41 2.69 3.22 -3.32
C ARG A 41 1.22 3.53 -3.06
N PHE A 42 0.78 3.36 -1.82
CA PHE A 42 -0.56 3.76 -1.40
C PHE A 42 -0.67 5.27 -1.27
N TYR A 43 0.41 5.98 -0.96
CA TYR A 43 0.40 7.43 -0.79
C TYR A 43 1.54 8.10 -1.56
N PRO A 44 1.54 8.03 -2.90
CA PRO A 44 2.58 8.63 -3.72
C PRO A 44 2.55 10.16 -3.61
N LEU A 45 3.71 10.75 -3.31
CA LEU A 45 3.88 12.19 -3.18
C LEU A 45 3.61 12.92 -4.49
N SER A 46 3.96 12.30 -5.62
CA SER A 46 3.72 12.84 -6.97
C SER A 46 2.22 13.01 -7.24
N LEU A 47 1.40 12.04 -6.83
CA LEU A 47 -0.06 12.12 -6.95
C LEU A 47 -0.63 13.23 -6.07
N LYS A 48 -0.20 13.33 -4.81
CA LYS A 48 -0.64 14.41 -3.91
C LYS A 48 -0.34 15.79 -4.51
N ARG A 49 0.89 16.00 -4.98
CA ARG A 49 1.33 17.26 -5.61
C ARG A 49 0.57 17.56 -6.91
N PHE A 50 0.31 16.54 -7.73
CA PHE A 50 -0.48 16.69 -8.96
C PHE A 50 -1.89 17.19 -8.65
N VAL A 51 -2.52 16.62 -7.63
CA VAL A 51 -3.86 17.01 -7.20
C VAL A 51 -3.88 18.41 -6.59
N ASP A 52 -2.89 18.75 -5.75
CA ASP A 52 -2.78 20.08 -5.11
C ASP A 52 -2.52 21.20 -6.12
N ALA A 53 -1.83 20.89 -7.22
CA ALA A 53 -1.54 21.84 -8.29
C ALA A 53 -2.71 22.05 -9.27
N GLY A 54 -3.72 21.19 -9.23
CA GLY A 54 -4.90 21.29 -10.10
C GLY A 54 -5.79 22.47 -9.74
N GLU A 55 -6.29 23.20 -10.75
CA GLU A 55 -7.19 24.33 -10.54
C GLU A 55 -8.52 23.90 -9.92
N SER A 56 -9.05 22.76 -10.37
CA SER A 56 -10.23 22.12 -9.83
C SER A 56 -9.88 20.73 -9.32
N ARG A 57 -10.06 20.53 -8.01
CA ARG A 57 -9.84 19.24 -7.37
C ARG A 57 -10.70 18.14 -7.98
N GLU A 58 -11.99 18.43 -8.18
CA GLU A 58 -12.96 17.47 -8.71
C GLU A 58 -12.59 17.02 -10.14
N GLU A 59 -12.27 17.97 -11.01
CA GLU A 59 -11.87 17.66 -12.39
C GLU A 59 -10.55 16.91 -12.44
N THR A 60 -9.61 17.26 -11.56
CA THR A 60 -8.30 16.58 -11.48
C THR A 60 -8.47 15.11 -11.08
N LEU A 61 -9.32 14.82 -10.08
CA LEU A 61 -9.61 13.45 -9.64
C LEU A 61 -10.40 12.66 -10.68
N HIS A 62 -11.42 13.27 -11.27
CA HIS A 62 -12.18 12.65 -12.36
C HIS A 62 -11.26 12.33 -13.55
N GLY A 63 -10.34 13.23 -13.87
CA GLY A 63 -9.36 13.10 -14.93
C GLY A 63 -8.31 12.00 -14.74
N ILE A 64 -8.28 11.32 -13.59
CA ILE A 64 -7.46 10.12 -13.35
C ILE A 64 -8.29 8.91 -12.93
N ALA A 65 -9.63 8.97 -13.08
CA ALA A 65 -10.55 7.93 -12.66
C ALA A 65 -10.36 7.51 -11.19
N MET A 66 -10.14 8.49 -10.29
CA MET A 66 -9.98 8.22 -8.86
C MET A 66 -11.25 7.65 -8.25
N GLN A 67 -11.11 6.58 -7.47
CA GLN A 67 -12.15 6.01 -6.61
C GLN A 67 -11.58 5.75 -5.22
N GLY A 68 -12.41 5.95 -4.18
CA GLY A 68 -12.01 5.78 -2.78
C GLY A 68 -11.24 6.98 -2.22
N ASP A 69 -10.59 6.77 -1.07
CA ASP A 69 -9.90 7.82 -0.33
C ASP A 69 -8.38 7.65 -0.36
N PHE A 70 -7.71 8.49 -1.15
CA PHE A 70 -6.25 8.52 -1.23
C PHE A 70 -5.61 9.56 -0.29
N GLU A 71 -6.40 10.42 0.36
CA GLU A 71 -5.87 11.53 1.15
C GLU A 71 -5.40 11.06 2.52
N LEU A 72 -4.19 11.48 2.89
CA LEU A 72 -3.65 11.17 4.21
C LEU A 72 -4.29 11.97 5.33
N ASP A 73 -4.89 13.14 5.06
CA ASP A 73 -5.48 14.02 6.08
C ASP A 73 -6.51 13.29 6.97
N GLY A 74 -7.35 12.43 6.39
CA GLY A 74 -8.32 11.60 7.12
C GLY A 74 -7.75 10.30 7.68
N GLN A 75 -6.50 9.97 7.35
CA GLN A 75 -5.88 8.65 7.56
C GLN A 75 -4.51 8.74 8.26
N ILE A 76 -4.18 9.88 8.90
CA ILE A 76 -2.87 10.15 9.51
C ILE A 76 -2.47 9.05 10.51
N ALA A 77 -3.41 8.60 11.34
CA ALA A 77 -3.14 7.58 12.36
C ALA A 77 -3.38 6.14 11.87
N THR A 78 -4.02 5.97 10.71
CA THR A 78 -4.60 4.68 10.29
C THR A 78 -4.02 4.09 9.01
N SER A 79 -3.46 4.94 8.13
CA SER A 79 -2.86 4.56 6.85
C SER A 79 -1.78 3.47 6.95
N HIS A 80 -1.16 3.34 8.13
CA HIS A 80 -0.07 2.41 8.40
C HIS A 80 -0.46 1.24 9.32
N HIS A 81 -1.75 0.96 9.55
CA HIS A 81 -2.22 -0.12 10.42
C HIS A 81 -1.65 -1.51 10.09
N PHE A 82 -1.29 -1.75 8.83
CA PHE A 82 -0.72 -3.01 8.38
C PHE A 82 0.80 -3.13 8.64
N LEU A 83 1.47 -2.07 9.09
CA LEU A 83 2.86 -2.12 9.56
C LEU A 83 2.89 -2.63 10.99
N PHE A 84 3.82 -3.54 11.29
CA PHE A 84 4.19 -3.90 12.66
C PHE A 84 4.58 -2.64 13.45
N GLY A 85 5.34 -1.74 12.82
CA GLY A 85 5.79 -0.47 13.38
C GLY A 85 4.67 0.48 13.82
N HIS A 86 3.41 0.28 13.39
CA HIS A 86 2.25 1.08 13.82
C HIS A 86 2.16 1.24 15.35
N ARG A 87 2.52 0.20 16.11
CA ARG A 87 2.57 0.23 17.59
C ARG A 87 3.48 1.33 18.18
N PHE A 88 4.41 1.84 17.38
CA PHE A 88 5.33 2.90 17.77
C PHE A 88 4.86 4.28 17.31
N TRP A 89 3.75 4.39 16.56
CA TRP A 89 3.19 5.63 16.03
C TRP A 89 3.06 6.75 17.06
N PRO A 90 2.52 6.54 18.27
CA PRO A 90 2.40 7.63 19.25
C PRO A 90 3.76 8.24 19.60
N LYS A 91 4.81 7.41 19.57
CA LYS A 91 6.17 7.85 19.86
C LYS A 91 6.85 8.49 18.65
N VAL A 92 6.65 7.95 17.46
CA VAL A 92 7.13 8.52 16.19
C VAL A 92 6.57 9.93 16.02
N LYS A 93 5.24 10.08 16.16
CA LYS A 93 4.55 11.37 16.07
C LYS A 93 5.16 12.40 17.02
N CYS A 94 5.28 12.05 18.31
CA CYS A 94 5.88 12.91 19.33
C CYS A 94 7.34 13.31 19.01
N VAL A 95 8.14 12.40 18.44
CA VAL A 95 9.53 12.72 18.05
C VAL A 95 9.56 13.65 16.85
N ILE A 96 8.69 13.44 15.85
CA ILE A 96 8.60 14.30 14.66
C ILE A 96 8.07 15.69 15.01
N GLU A 97 7.06 15.81 15.87
CA GLU A 97 6.55 17.10 16.35
C GLU A 97 7.66 17.90 17.04
N LYS A 98 8.44 17.25 17.91
CA LYS A 98 9.58 17.89 18.56
C LYS A 98 10.69 18.27 17.57
N LEU A 99 10.99 17.37 16.62
CA LEU A 99 11.95 17.65 15.56
C LEU A 99 11.52 18.89 14.76
N ALA A 100 10.24 19.02 14.41
CA ALA A 100 9.69 20.17 13.69
C ALA A 100 9.81 21.49 14.47
N GLU A 101 9.84 21.44 15.81
CA GLU A 101 10.03 22.61 16.68
C GLU A 101 11.51 23.00 16.83
N ASP A 102 12.39 22.01 16.91
CA ASP A 102 13.82 22.19 17.19
C ASP A 102 14.69 22.27 15.92
N PHE A 103 14.12 21.99 14.73
CA PHE A 103 14.87 21.94 13.47
C PHE A 103 15.46 23.31 13.12
N LYS A 104 16.78 23.35 12.89
CA LYS A 104 17.54 24.56 12.51
C LYS A 104 18.40 24.35 11.25
N GLY A 105 18.01 23.37 10.44
CA GLY A 105 18.73 22.96 9.24
C GLY A 105 19.93 22.03 9.49
N LYS A 106 20.07 21.08 8.53
CA LYS A 106 21.17 20.13 8.24
C LYS A 106 21.20 18.76 8.95
N PRO A 107 20.26 17.85 8.62
CA PRO A 107 20.63 16.51 8.18
C PRO A 107 21.29 16.60 6.79
N GLU A 108 22.30 15.78 6.50
CA GLU A 108 22.92 15.76 5.17
C GLU A 108 22.01 15.09 4.13
N THR A 109 21.21 14.10 4.56
CA THR A 109 20.32 13.33 3.67
C THR A 109 18.96 13.03 4.30
N LEU A 110 17.97 12.73 3.45
CA LEU A 110 16.66 12.23 3.87
C LEU A 110 16.77 10.95 4.69
N THR A 111 17.68 10.04 4.30
CA THR A 111 17.91 8.79 5.03
C THR A 111 18.41 9.04 6.45
N ASP A 112 19.31 10.00 6.64
CA ASP A 112 19.82 10.35 7.97
C ASP A 112 18.72 10.90 8.87
N LEU A 113 17.84 11.75 8.34
CA LEU A 113 16.68 12.26 9.06
C LEU A 113 15.74 11.14 9.52
N ILE A 114 15.49 10.15 8.65
CA ILE A 114 14.69 8.96 9.02
C ILE A 114 15.39 8.16 10.13
N LYS A 115 16.72 7.95 10.00
CA LYS A 115 17.52 7.21 10.99
C LYS A 115 17.52 7.94 12.35
N GLU A 116 17.60 9.27 12.38
CA GLU A 116 17.56 10.08 13.60
C GLU A 116 16.24 9.89 14.36
N VAL A 117 15.10 10.04 13.68
CA VAL A 117 13.78 9.79 14.28
C VAL A 117 13.69 8.36 14.81
N SER A 118 14.13 7.39 14.00
CA SER A 118 14.11 5.96 14.36
C SER A 118 14.95 5.65 15.60
N ILE A 119 16.16 6.20 15.72
CA ILE A 119 17.05 6.01 16.88
C ILE A 119 16.36 6.46 18.16
N VAL A 120 15.80 7.68 18.17
CA VAL A 120 15.13 8.23 19.35
C VAL A 120 13.91 7.39 19.75
N VAL A 121 13.16 6.87 18.78
CA VAL A 121 12.01 5.99 19.04
C VAL A 121 12.48 4.64 19.60
N ALA A 122 13.48 4.02 18.99
CA ALA A 122 14.04 2.73 19.40
C ALA A 122 14.58 2.77 20.83
N GLU A 123 15.35 3.81 21.19
CA GLU A 123 15.87 4.01 22.55
C GLU A 123 14.75 4.15 23.58
N LYS A 124 13.75 5.00 23.29
CA LYS A 124 12.61 5.23 24.19
C LYS A 124 11.74 3.99 24.36
N LYS A 125 11.64 3.14 23.34
CA LYS A 125 10.86 1.90 23.36
C LYS A 125 11.68 0.66 23.75
N LYS A 126 13.01 0.79 23.87
CA LYS A 126 13.94 -0.30 24.17
C LYS A 126 13.80 -1.47 23.20
N VAL A 127 13.71 -1.16 21.90
CA VAL A 127 13.58 -2.14 20.81
C VAL A 127 14.74 -1.97 19.83
N ASP A 128 14.95 -2.97 18.98
CA ASP A 128 15.90 -2.86 17.88
C ASP A 128 15.45 -1.81 16.86
N ARG A 129 16.39 -0.99 16.37
CA ARG A 129 16.13 0.09 15.40
C ARG A 129 15.53 -0.42 14.09
N THR A 130 15.80 -1.67 13.72
CA THR A 130 15.23 -2.29 12.52
C THR A 130 13.70 -2.36 12.56
N LEU A 131 13.08 -2.28 13.75
CA LEU A 131 11.62 -2.26 13.94
C LEU A 131 11.00 -0.86 13.88
N THR A 132 11.80 0.20 13.86
CA THR A 132 11.33 1.60 13.91
C THR A 132 11.63 2.38 12.62
N ASN A 133 12.57 1.91 11.80
CA ASN A 133 12.96 2.59 10.55
C ASN A 133 11.78 2.79 9.59
N ALA A 134 10.96 1.75 9.37
CA ALA A 134 9.82 1.83 8.45
C ALA A 134 8.78 2.87 8.88
N ILE A 135 8.35 2.82 10.15
CA ILE A 135 7.33 3.75 10.66
C ILE A 135 7.85 5.19 10.78
N ALA A 136 9.16 5.38 11.00
CA ALA A 136 9.78 6.71 10.97
C ALA A 136 9.74 7.33 9.56
N ALA A 137 10.05 6.55 8.52
CA ALA A 137 9.95 6.98 7.11
C ALA A 137 8.52 7.37 6.75
N VAL A 138 7.56 6.51 7.13
CA VAL A 138 6.12 6.78 6.97
C VAL A 138 5.74 8.09 7.66
N GLY A 139 6.11 8.29 8.93
CA GLY A 139 5.74 9.49 9.67
C GLY A 139 6.27 10.79 9.07
N LEU A 140 7.51 10.81 8.58
CA LEU A 140 8.08 12.00 7.93
C LEU A 140 7.40 12.27 6.58
N MET A 141 7.07 11.24 5.79
CA MET A 141 6.30 11.42 4.55
C MET A 141 4.87 11.89 4.85
N THR A 142 4.21 11.35 5.90
CA THR A 142 2.91 11.83 6.34
C THR A 142 2.95 13.31 6.68
N LEU A 143 3.94 13.76 7.49
CA LEU A 143 4.14 15.19 7.78
C LEU A 143 4.32 16.01 6.49
N THR A 144 5.08 15.50 5.53
CA THR A 144 5.33 16.17 4.24
C THR A 144 4.06 16.38 3.44
N GLN A 145 3.13 15.42 3.45
CA GLN A 145 1.89 15.49 2.65
C GLN A 145 0.76 16.29 3.31
N VAL A 146 0.63 16.23 4.64
CA VAL A 146 -0.50 16.84 5.38
C VAL A 146 -0.15 18.15 6.07
N GLY A 147 1.15 18.45 6.23
CA GLY A 147 1.63 19.62 6.94
C GLY A 147 1.53 19.51 8.48
N LEU A 148 2.15 20.47 9.18
CA LEU A 148 2.34 20.39 10.63
C LEU A 148 1.01 20.48 11.41
N ASP A 149 0.09 21.33 10.96
CA ASP A 149 -1.14 21.61 11.69
C ASP A 149 -2.05 20.38 11.72
N ALA A 150 -2.29 19.76 10.55
CA ALA A 150 -3.06 18.52 10.45
C ALA A 150 -2.35 17.36 11.19
N PHE A 151 -1.02 17.27 11.04
CA PHE A 151 -0.22 16.26 11.73
C PHE A 151 -0.37 16.38 13.26
N LYS A 152 -0.25 17.59 13.83
CA LYS A 152 -0.45 17.83 15.27
C LYS A 152 -1.88 17.54 15.70
N ALA A 153 -2.87 17.97 14.92
CA ALA A 153 -4.30 17.80 15.23
C ALA A 153 -4.77 16.35 15.23
N ALA A 154 -4.17 15.48 14.41
CA ALA A 154 -4.53 14.08 14.36
C ALA A 154 -4.26 13.35 15.69
N SER A 155 -5.11 12.36 16.00
CA SER A 155 -4.89 11.50 17.16
C SER A 155 -3.53 10.79 17.04
N GLY A 156 -2.77 10.83 18.13
CA GLY A 156 -1.56 10.02 18.26
C GLY A 156 -1.85 8.62 18.79
N ASP A 157 -3.09 8.35 19.20
CA ASP A 157 -3.47 7.09 19.83
C ASP A 157 -3.58 6.00 18.78
N VAL A 158 -3.00 4.87 19.11
CA VAL A 158 -3.21 3.62 18.39
C VAL A 158 -4.16 2.80 19.24
N GLU A 159 -5.20 2.23 18.63
CA GLU A 159 -6.01 1.24 19.35
C GLU A 159 -5.06 0.21 19.97
N ASP A 160 -5.22 -0.02 21.27
CA ASP A 160 -4.36 -0.91 22.04
C ASP A 160 -4.20 -2.20 21.25
N ALA A 161 -2.96 -2.43 20.80
CA ALA A 161 -2.52 -3.52 19.93
C ALA A 161 -3.47 -4.71 20.04
N SER A 162 -4.47 -4.78 19.15
CA SER A 162 -5.45 -5.85 19.17
C SER A 162 -4.69 -7.19 19.11
N LYS A 163 -5.29 -8.28 19.61
CA LYS A 163 -4.66 -9.61 19.79
C LYS A 163 -3.63 -10.04 18.72
N PRO A 164 -3.74 -9.72 17.40
CA PRO A 164 -2.71 -10.00 16.40
C PRO A 164 -1.32 -9.38 16.66
N MET A 165 -1.23 -8.21 17.31
CA MET A 165 0.04 -7.51 17.55
C MET A 165 0.79 -7.97 18.82
N SER A 166 0.23 -8.94 19.56
CA SER A 166 0.87 -9.57 20.73
C SER A 166 2.06 -10.46 20.39
N LYS A 167 2.20 -10.85 19.12
CA LYS A 167 3.29 -11.71 18.63
C LYS A 167 4.58 -10.91 18.45
N SER A 168 5.71 -11.62 18.59
CA SER A 168 7.02 -11.09 18.20
C SER A 168 7.06 -10.85 16.67
N PRO A 169 7.92 -9.95 16.18
CA PRO A 169 8.04 -9.68 14.74
C PRO A 169 8.41 -10.95 13.95
N ASP A 170 9.34 -11.77 14.46
CA ASP A 170 9.70 -13.06 13.85
C ASP A 170 8.54 -14.06 13.80
N ALA A 171 7.70 -14.09 14.83
CA ALA A 171 6.53 -14.97 14.85
C ALA A 171 5.49 -14.57 13.79
N ILE A 172 5.36 -13.27 13.50
CA ILE A 172 4.49 -12.77 12.42
C ILE A 172 5.07 -13.17 11.06
N VAL A 173 6.38 -13.02 10.85
CA VAL A 173 7.05 -13.46 9.62
C VAL A 173 6.86 -14.96 9.41
N ALA A 174 7.13 -15.77 10.43
CA ALA A 174 6.96 -17.22 10.37
C ALA A 174 5.50 -17.63 10.13
N GLU A 175 4.53 -16.92 10.69
CA GLU A 175 3.11 -17.17 10.44
C GLU A 175 2.72 -16.84 9.00
N ARG A 176 3.19 -15.73 8.44
CA ARG A 176 2.94 -15.36 7.03
C ARG A 176 3.53 -16.38 6.06
N ALA A 177 4.66 -17.00 6.42
CA ALA A 177 5.30 -18.03 5.60
C ALA A 177 4.61 -19.41 5.68
N LYS A 178 3.84 -19.68 6.73
CA LYS A 178 3.26 -21.02 6.97
C LYS A 178 1.95 -21.25 6.19
N ASP A 179 1.88 -22.39 5.51
CA ASP A 179 0.65 -22.87 4.87
C ASP A 179 -0.30 -23.57 5.83
N ASP A 180 -1.58 -23.55 5.48
CA ASP A 180 -2.62 -24.29 6.17
C ASP A 180 -2.37 -25.79 6.09
N SER A 181 -2.71 -26.50 7.18
CA SER A 181 -2.66 -27.95 7.17
C SER A 181 -3.66 -28.50 6.16
N GLN A 182 -3.18 -29.30 5.22
CA GLN A 182 -4.01 -30.00 4.24
C GLN A 182 -4.60 -31.32 4.78
N GLY A 183 -4.57 -31.53 6.11
CA GLY A 183 -4.99 -32.75 6.79
C GLY A 183 -3.93 -33.87 6.76
N MET A 184 -4.22 -34.99 7.45
CA MET A 184 -3.29 -36.12 7.67
C MET A 184 -2.79 -36.79 6.37
N PHE A 185 -3.54 -36.66 5.27
CA PHE A 185 -3.18 -37.18 3.95
C PHE A 185 -3.11 -36.09 2.88
N GLY A 186 -2.84 -34.84 3.28
CA GLY A 186 -2.86 -33.68 2.38
C GLY A 186 -1.87 -33.74 1.21
N PHE A 187 -0.82 -34.57 1.31
CA PHE A 187 0.12 -34.82 0.22
C PHE A 187 -0.50 -35.60 -0.96
N LEU A 188 -1.61 -36.31 -0.75
CA LEU A 188 -2.35 -37.02 -1.79
C LEU A 188 -3.39 -36.13 -2.50
N ARG A 189 -3.71 -34.95 -1.93
CA ARG A 189 -4.60 -33.98 -2.58
C ARG A 189 -3.82 -33.20 -3.62
N THR A 190 -4.18 -33.35 -4.90
CA THR A 190 -3.52 -32.64 -6.00
C THR A 190 -4.36 -31.49 -6.56
N ILE A 191 -5.69 -31.55 -6.48
CA ILE A 191 -6.59 -30.58 -7.16
C ILE A 191 -7.40 -29.73 -6.17
N ASP A 192 -7.70 -30.23 -4.96
CA ASP A 192 -8.57 -29.55 -3.99
C ASP A 192 -7.82 -29.00 -2.76
N LYS A 193 -6.54 -28.63 -2.93
CA LYS A 193 -5.81 -27.95 -1.84
C LYS A 193 -6.41 -26.57 -1.60
N GLN A 194 -6.60 -26.24 -0.34
CA GLN A 194 -7.18 -24.98 0.11
C GLN A 194 -6.16 -24.23 0.94
N PHE A 195 -6.04 -22.94 0.67
CA PHE A 195 -5.15 -22.02 1.36
C PHE A 195 -5.93 -20.82 1.87
N SER A 196 -5.36 -20.14 2.85
CA SER A 196 -5.91 -18.91 3.40
C SER A 196 -5.24 -17.69 2.78
N ILE A 197 -6.05 -16.75 2.32
CA ILE A 197 -5.61 -15.39 2.02
C ILE A 197 -5.99 -14.52 3.22
N ALA A 198 -4.99 -14.07 3.97
CA ALA A 198 -5.18 -13.08 5.02
C ALA A 198 -5.14 -11.69 4.40
N TYR A 199 -6.08 -10.82 4.75
CA TYR A 199 -6.11 -9.47 4.22
C TYR A 199 -6.31 -8.43 5.33
N SER A 200 -5.78 -7.24 5.08
CA SER A 200 -6.00 -6.02 5.85
C SER A 200 -6.39 -4.90 4.90
N GLY A 201 -7.47 -4.18 5.17
CA GLY A 201 -7.87 -2.98 4.43
C GLY A 201 -8.31 -1.89 5.40
N ALA A 202 -8.67 -0.71 4.87
CA ALA A 202 -9.08 0.43 5.71
C ALA A 202 -10.31 0.13 6.58
N HIS A 203 -11.27 -0.62 6.05
CA HIS A 203 -12.55 -0.87 6.73
C HIS A 203 -12.67 -2.27 7.35
N ALA A 204 -11.84 -3.22 6.91
CA ALA A 204 -11.94 -4.61 7.34
C ALA A 204 -10.61 -5.35 7.27
N SER A 205 -10.45 -6.33 8.14
CA SER A 205 -9.40 -7.35 8.06
C SER A 205 -10.02 -8.72 8.27
N GLY A 206 -9.43 -9.74 7.67
CA GLY A 206 -10.00 -11.09 7.72
C GLY A 206 -9.18 -12.12 6.97
N LYS A 207 -9.84 -13.25 6.69
CA LYS A 207 -9.33 -14.33 5.85
C LYS A 207 -10.42 -14.84 4.94
N PHE A 208 -10.08 -15.16 3.71
CA PHE A 208 -10.93 -15.94 2.81
C PHE A 208 -10.16 -17.12 2.24
N THR A 209 -10.90 -18.15 1.81
CA THR A 209 -10.33 -19.39 1.28
C THR A 209 -10.02 -19.24 -0.20
N LEU A 210 -8.87 -19.76 -0.61
CA LEU A 210 -8.41 -19.85 -2.00
C LEU A 210 -8.12 -21.31 -2.36
N LEU A 211 -8.58 -21.75 -3.53
CA LEU A 211 -8.17 -23.04 -4.09
C LEU A 211 -6.79 -22.92 -4.74
N CYS A 212 -5.98 -23.98 -4.68
CA CYS A 212 -4.66 -23.97 -5.31
C CYS A 212 -4.72 -23.54 -6.78
N ASP A 213 -3.84 -22.61 -7.17
CA ASP A 213 -3.72 -22.00 -8.50
C ASP A 213 -4.94 -21.17 -8.96
N GLU A 214 -5.87 -20.86 -8.05
CA GLU A 214 -6.93 -19.88 -8.26
C GLU A 214 -6.39 -18.44 -8.18
N GLU A 215 -7.01 -17.53 -8.92
CA GLU A 215 -6.75 -16.09 -8.83
C GLU A 215 -7.29 -15.53 -7.52
N ILE A 216 -6.51 -14.67 -6.87
CA ILE A 216 -6.89 -14.04 -5.58
C ILE A 216 -8.24 -13.30 -5.73
N ALA A 217 -8.47 -12.63 -6.86
CA ALA A 217 -9.75 -11.96 -7.12
C ALA A 217 -10.94 -12.94 -7.14
N SER A 218 -10.82 -14.06 -7.85
CA SER A 218 -11.89 -15.08 -7.91
C SER A 218 -12.18 -15.71 -6.56
N ALA A 219 -11.13 -15.96 -5.75
CA ALA A 219 -11.30 -16.44 -4.39
C ALA A 219 -12.00 -15.39 -3.49
N SER A 220 -11.63 -14.11 -3.61
CA SER A 220 -12.22 -13.01 -2.86
C SER A 220 -13.72 -12.84 -3.14
N GLN A 221 -14.18 -13.00 -4.38
CA GLN A 221 -15.60 -12.88 -4.76
C GLN A 221 -16.52 -13.93 -4.12
N LYS A 222 -15.94 -15.01 -3.57
CA LYS A 222 -16.69 -16.06 -2.88
C LYS A 222 -16.96 -15.71 -1.41
N ASP A 223 -16.29 -14.69 -0.88
CA ASP A 223 -16.49 -14.27 0.50
C ASP A 223 -17.74 -13.40 0.61
N SER A 224 -18.83 -14.00 1.07
CA SER A 224 -20.10 -13.32 1.37
C SER A 224 -20.32 -13.10 2.87
N SER A 225 -19.25 -13.11 3.68
CA SER A 225 -19.36 -13.00 5.14
C SER A 225 -19.87 -11.63 5.63
N ARG A 226 -19.83 -10.60 4.77
CA ARG A 226 -20.27 -9.23 5.07
C ARG A 226 -20.90 -8.58 3.84
N ASN A 227 -21.62 -7.49 4.06
CA ASN A 227 -22.04 -6.59 2.99
C ASN A 227 -20.86 -5.69 2.58
N TRP A 228 -19.96 -6.20 1.75
CA TRP A 228 -18.73 -5.50 1.39
C TRP A 228 -18.96 -4.15 0.73
N LYS A 229 -19.99 -4.04 -0.11
CA LYS A 229 -20.32 -2.81 -0.82
C LYS A 229 -20.74 -1.68 0.12
N GLU A 230 -21.41 -2.01 1.21
CA GLU A 230 -21.81 -1.03 2.23
C GLU A 230 -20.59 -0.52 3.03
N MET A 231 -19.52 -1.32 3.12
CA MET A 231 -18.28 -0.93 3.79
C MET A 231 -17.35 -0.13 2.87
N ASP A 232 -17.34 -0.47 1.57
CA ASP A 232 -16.56 0.19 0.53
C ASP A 232 -17.30 0.03 -0.80
N GLU A 233 -17.73 1.14 -1.40
CA GLU A 233 -18.57 1.13 -2.61
C GLU A 233 -17.89 0.44 -3.82
N ARG A 234 -16.55 0.30 -3.78
CA ARG A 234 -15.74 -0.36 -4.81
C ARG A 234 -15.79 -1.90 -4.68
N CYS A 235 -16.19 -2.42 -3.52
CA CYS A 235 -16.16 -3.83 -3.15
C CYS A 235 -17.52 -4.53 -3.38
N TRP A 236 -17.85 -4.84 -4.64
CA TRP A 236 -19.17 -5.37 -5.03
C TRP A 236 -19.44 -6.82 -4.59
N GLU A 237 -18.43 -7.68 -4.64
CA GLU A 237 -18.61 -9.14 -4.49
C GLU A 237 -17.78 -9.73 -3.34
N GLY A 238 -16.81 -8.99 -2.81
CA GLY A 238 -15.84 -9.48 -1.84
C GLY A 238 -15.00 -8.35 -1.25
N PRO A 239 -14.05 -8.66 -0.36
CA PRO A 239 -13.21 -7.66 0.30
C PRO A 239 -12.20 -6.92 -0.62
N ILE A 240 -11.98 -7.40 -1.85
CA ILE A 240 -11.12 -6.75 -2.84
C ILE A 240 -12.00 -6.06 -3.90
N PRO A 241 -11.76 -4.79 -4.24
CA PRO A 241 -12.43 -4.12 -5.35
C PRO A 241 -12.15 -4.80 -6.68
N ILE A 242 -13.19 -5.21 -7.42
CA ILE A 242 -13.04 -5.89 -8.71
C ILE A 242 -14.08 -5.34 -9.69
N GLU A 243 -13.61 -4.71 -10.76
CA GLU A 243 -14.47 -4.27 -11.88
C GLU A 243 -14.24 -5.08 -13.17
N CYS A 244 -13.06 -5.68 -13.31
CA CYS A 244 -12.72 -6.57 -14.42
C CYS A 244 -11.79 -7.69 -13.93
N THR A 245 -11.72 -8.78 -14.69
CA THR A 245 -10.79 -9.90 -14.43
C THR A 245 -9.66 -9.98 -15.47
N ALA A 246 -9.49 -8.94 -16.29
CA ALA A 246 -8.58 -8.92 -17.43
C ALA A 246 -7.44 -7.90 -17.28
N ALA A 247 -7.08 -7.48 -16.06
CA ALA A 247 -6.05 -6.45 -15.82
C ALA A 247 -6.26 -5.11 -16.55
N SER A 248 -7.50 -4.77 -16.95
CA SER A 248 -7.78 -3.56 -17.72
C SER A 248 -8.21 -2.35 -16.88
N CYS A 249 -8.69 -2.56 -15.65
CA CYS A 249 -9.27 -1.49 -14.83
C CYS A 249 -8.37 -0.97 -13.71
N GLY A 250 -7.44 -1.79 -13.20
CA GLY A 250 -6.54 -1.42 -12.09
C GLY A 250 -7.18 -1.34 -10.71
N THR A 251 -8.47 -1.71 -10.56
CA THR A 251 -9.18 -1.60 -9.27
C THR A 251 -8.75 -2.66 -8.25
N CYS A 252 -8.47 -3.88 -8.72
CA CYS A 252 -8.10 -5.03 -7.87
C CYS A 252 -6.63 -5.07 -7.42
N TRP A 253 -5.95 -3.93 -7.37
CA TRP A 253 -4.56 -3.89 -6.95
C TRP A 253 -4.44 -4.10 -5.43
N VAL A 254 -3.43 -4.88 -5.01
CA VAL A 254 -3.17 -5.24 -3.62
C VAL A 254 -1.68 -5.22 -3.33
N GLY A 255 -1.32 -4.89 -2.09
CA GLY A 255 0.05 -5.06 -1.59
C GLY A 255 0.25 -6.45 -0.99
N VAL A 256 1.38 -7.10 -1.23
CA VAL A 256 1.72 -8.44 -0.74
C VAL A 256 2.69 -8.33 0.43
N LEU A 257 2.21 -8.61 1.65
CA LEU A 257 2.97 -8.56 2.90
C LEU A 257 3.72 -9.85 3.22
N GLY A 258 3.33 -10.97 2.60
CA GLY A 258 3.98 -12.27 2.76
C GLY A 258 3.37 -13.34 1.89
N GLY A 259 4.12 -14.40 1.59
CA GLY A 259 3.74 -15.44 0.63
C GLY A 259 3.95 -15.04 -0.83
N GLN A 260 4.80 -14.04 -1.09
CA GLN A 260 5.10 -13.54 -2.43
C GLN A 260 5.66 -14.65 -3.33
N GLU A 261 6.50 -15.54 -2.79
CA GLU A 261 7.08 -16.70 -3.44
C GLU A 261 6.07 -17.76 -3.88
N LYS A 262 4.86 -17.75 -3.30
CA LYS A 262 3.76 -18.69 -3.60
C LYS A 262 2.86 -18.19 -4.72
N LEU A 263 3.10 -16.98 -5.20
CA LEU A 263 2.36 -16.39 -6.32
C LEU A 263 2.98 -16.80 -7.66
N THR A 264 2.14 -16.86 -8.68
CA THR A 264 2.62 -16.91 -10.07
C THR A 264 3.44 -15.67 -10.42
N GLU A 265 4.40 -15.84 -11.32
CA GLU A 265 5.17 -14.74 -11.88
C GLU A 265 4.24 -13.74 -12.58
N VAL A 266 4.62 -12.46 -12.55
CA VAL A 266 3.82 -11.39 -13.14
C VAL A 266 3.87 -11.47 -14.67
N GLY A 267 2.68 -11.54 -15.28
CA GLY A 267 2.53 -11.60 -16.72
C GLY A 267 2.84 -10.27 -17.42
N ARG A 268 3.17 -10.31 -18.71
CA ARG A 268 3.46 -9.12 -19.53
C ARG A 268 2.34 -8.07 -19.49
N ARG A 269 1.08 -8.52 -19.48
CA ARG A 269 -0.09 -7.64 -19.44
C ARG A 269 -0.18 -6.86 -18.14
N GLU A 270 -0.06 -7.56 -16.99
CA GLU A 270 -0.01 -6.93 -15.67
C GLU A 270 1.13 -5.91 -15.60
N ARG A 271 2.35 -6.26 -16.05
CA ARG A 271 3.50 -5.33 -16.09
C ARG A 271 3.20 -4.03 -16.86
N ARG A 272 2.60 -4.14 -18.06
CA ARG A 272 2.23 -2.97 -18.87
C ARG A 272 1.19 -2.11 -18.15
N GLN A 273 0.16 -2.74 -17.60
CA GLN A 273 -0.99 -2.05 -16.99
C GLN A 273 -0.61 -1.40 -15.66
N MET A 274 0.29 -1.98 -14.89
CA MET A 274 0.83 -1.35 -13.67
C MET A 274 1.49 0.02 -13.94
N LYS A 275 2.09 0.22 -15.12
CA LYS A 275 2.65 1.53 -15.54
C LYS A 275 1.53 2.53 -15.81
N VAL A 276 0.45 2.10 -16.47
CA VAL A 276 -0.76 2.90 -16.71
C VAL A 276 -1.39 3.37 -15.41
N PHE A 277 -1.51 2.47 -14.44
CA PHE A 277 -2.13 2.79 -13.17
C PHE A 277 -1.24 3.67 -12.27
N GLY A 278 0.05 3.80 -12.56
CA GLY A 278 0.96 4.69 -11.82
C GLY A 278 1.52 4.11 -10.53
N TYR A 279 1.28 2.82 -10.25
CA TYR A 279 1.70 2.17 -9.00
C TYR A 279 3.22 1.86 -8.94
N ASN A 280 3.98 2.14 -10.01
CA ASN A 280 5.44 2.26 -10.09
C ASN A 280 6.26 1.32 -9.19
N GLN A 281 6.20 0.00 -9.41
CA GLN A 281 6.96 -0.99 -8.63
C GLN A 281 8.22 -1.49 -9.35
N PRO A 282 9.20 -2.06 -8.62
CA PRO A 282 10.37 -2.71 -9.22
C PRO A 282 10.00 -3.81 -10.23
N GLU A 283 10.83 -4.02 -11.26
CA GLU A 283 10.59 -5.02 -12.31
C GLU A 283 10.99 -6.45 -11.89
N GLU A 284 10.53 -6.89 -10.71
CA GLU A 284 10.78 -8.25 -10.19
C GLU A 284 9.80 -9.28 -10.78
N GLU A 285 10.13 -10.58 -10.72
CA GLU A 285 9.27 -11.68 -11.17
C GLU A 285 7.98 -11.81 -10.37
N ARG A 286 8.04 -11.55 -9.06
CA ARG A 286 6.90 -11.59 -8.15
C ARG A 286 6.92 -10.33 -7.32
N PRO A 287 6.45 -9.19 -7.82
CA PRO A 287 6.64 -7.93 -7.12
C PRO A 287 5.61 -7.75 -5.99
N PHE A 288 5.87 -6.81 -5.08
CA PHE A 288 5.05 -6.61 -3.87
C PHE A 288 3.71 -5.91 -4.11
N ILE A 289 3.45 -5.33 -5.29
CA ILE A 289 2.11 -4.91 -5.70
C ILE A 289 1.62 -5.81 -6.84
N ARG A 290 0.43 -6.35 -6.70
CA ARG A 290 -0.17 -7.25 -7.72
C ARG A 290 -1.58 -6.82 -8.06
N LEU A 291 -2.00 -7.12 -9.28
CA LEU A 291 -3.42 -7.18 -9.61
C LEU A 291 -3.97 -8.53 -9.14
N ALA A 292 -4.92 -8.52 -8.21
CA ALA A 292 -5.48 -9.75 -7.65
C ALA A 292 -6.13 -10.66 -8.71
N CYS A 293 -6.61 -10.09 -9.83
CA CYS A 293 -7.13 -10.86 -10.96
C CYS A 293 -6.05 -11.53 -11.83
N GLN A 294 -4.76 -11.27 -11.58
CA GLN A 294 -3.66 -11.88 -12.33
C GLN A 294 -2.72 -12.69 -11.43
N ALA A 295 -2.80 -12.47 -10.11
CA ALA A 295 -2.05 -13.22 -9.12
C ALA A 295 -2.78 -14.52 -8.75
N ARG A 296 -2.20 -15.66 -9.14
CA ARG A 296 -2.63 -16.99 -8.69
C ARG A 296 -1.74 -17.46 -7.56
N ALA A 297 -2.31 -18.13 -6.57
CA ALA A 297 -1.58 -18.57 -5.39
C ALA A 297 -1.59 -20.09 -5.24
N SER A 298 -0.45 -20.65 -4.86
CA SER A 298 -0.24 -22.07 -4.57
C SER A 298 0.01 -22.35 -3.08
N GLY A 299 -0.29 -21.35 -2.23
CA GLY A 299 -0.10 -21.38 -0.79
C GLY A 299 -0.75 -20.18 -0.10
N ASN A 300 -0.57 -20.06 1.22
CA ASN A 300 -1.08 -18.93 2.00
C ASN A 300 -0.38 -17.63 1.61
N VAL A 301 -1.17 -16.55 1.49
CA VAL A 301 -0.68 -15.20 1.16
C VAL A 301 -1.28 -14.20 2.14
N THR A 302 -0.50 -13.20 2.53
CA THR A 302 -0.98 -12.06 3.31
C THR A 302 -0.94 -10.82 2.45
N ILE A 303 -2.09 -10.16 2.28
CA ILE A 303 -2.26 -8.98 1.43
C ILE A 303 -2.77 -7.78 2.22
N VAL A 304 -2.62 -6.60 1.63
CA VAL A 304 -3.27 -5.37 2.05
C VAL A 304 -4.04 -4.76 0.89
N VAL A 305 -5.28 -4.36 1.16
CA VAL A 305 -6.18 -3.72 0.19
C VAL A 305 -6.09 -2.19 0.38
N PRO A 306 -5.77 -1.44 -0.69
CA PRO A 306 -5.64 0.01 -0.63
C PRO A 306 -7.01 0.70 -0.46
N PRO A 307 -7.06 1.87 0.17
CA PRO A 307 -8.31 2.62 0.36
C PRO A 307 -8.81 3.32 -0.90
N TRP A 308 -8.05 3.25 -2.01
CA TRP A 308 -8.38 3.89 -3.28
C TRP A 308 -7.81 3.13 -4.49
N ASN A 309 -8.19 3.54 -5.69
CA ASN A 309 -7.59 3.15 -6.96
C ASN A 309 -7.76 4.26 -8.00
N ALA A 310 -6.83 4.34 -8.96
CA ALA A 310 -6.90 5.31 -10.05
C ALA A 310 -6.04 4.88 -11.25
N ALA A 311 -6.16 5.61 -12.36
CA ALA A 311 -5.32 5.48 -13.55
C ALA A 311 -4.58 6.81 -13.79
N PHE A 312 -3.42 6.97 -13.15
CA PHE A 312 -2.71 8.25 -13.10
C PHE A 312 -1.30 8.23 -13.70
N GLY A 313 -0.79 7.07 -14.13
CA GLY A 313 0.59 6.91 -14.58
C GLY A 313 0.98 7.86 -15.72
N LYS A 314 0.13 7.99 -16.75
CA LYS A 314 0.39 8.91 -17.86
C LYS A 314 0.44 10.38 -17.42
N LYS A 315 -0.55 10.83 -16.63
CA LYS A 315 -0.70 12.25 -16.23
C LYS A 315 0.30 12.68 -15.16
N VAL A 316 0.69 11.79 -14.26
CA VAL A 316 1.53 12.12 -13.11
C VAL A 316 2.97 11.65 -13.31
N SER A 317 3.17 10.44 -13.80
CA SER A 317 4.51 9.84 -13.94
C SER A 317 5.12 10.03 -15.33
N GLY A 318 4.33 10.39 -16.35
CA GLY A 318 4.81 10.59 -17.73
C GLY A 318 5.45 9.34 -18.34
N ASN A 319 5.15 8.16 -17.80
CA ASN A 319 5.85 6.90 -18.09
C ASN A 319 5.11 6.02 -19.13
N VAL A 320 4.10 6.57 -19.80
CA VAL A 320 3.29 5.89 -20.81
C VAL A 320 3.07 6.81 -22.00
N ASP A 321 3.73 6.51 -23.13
CA ASP A 321 3.62 7.29 -24.36
C ASP A 321 2.29 7.04 -25.11
N GLU A 322 1.80 5.79 -25.14
CA GLU A 322 0.60 5.41 -25.90
C GLU A 322 -0.13 4.20 -25.28
N LEU A 323 -1.47 4.28 -25.20
CA LEU A 323 -2.31 3.29 -24.52
C LEU A 323 -3.16 2.51 -25.52
N GLU A 324 -2.80 1.25 -25.77
CA GLU A 324 -3.71 0.31 -26.43
C GLU A 324 -4.50 -0.44 -25.35
N LEU A 325 -5.73 0.02 -25.09
CA LEU A 325 -6.71 -0.78 -24.35
C LEU A 325 -7.26 -1.85 -25.29
N GLU A 326 -6.69 -3.06 -25.26
CA GLU A 326 -7.25 -4.19 -26.02
C GLU A 326 -8.67 -4.53 -25.55
N PRO A 327 -9.59 -4.89 -26.47
CA PRO A 327 -11.00 -5.09 -26.14
C PRO A 327 -11.23 -6.35 -25.31
N VAL A 328 -11.79 -6.23 -24.11
CA VAL A 328 -12.38 -7.37 -23.36
C VAL A 328 -13.57 -6.93 -22.50
N THR A 329 -14.56 -7.83 -22.38
CA THR A 329 -15.88 -7.84 -21.70
C THR A 329 -16.67 -6.54 -21.53
N THR A 330 -17.99 -6.60 -21.68
CA THR A 330 -18.92 -5.46 -21.56
C THR A 330 -19.00 -4.85 -20.15
N SER A 331 -18.66 -5.60 -19.11
CA SER A 331 -18.83 -5.21 -17.70
C SER A 331 -17.95 -4.04 -17.23
N ALA A 332 -16.78 -3.84 -17.83
CA ALA A 332 -15.85 -2.76 -17.47
C ALA A 332 -15.90 -1.57 -18.46
N LYS A 333 -16.97 -1.42 -19.27
CA LYS A 333 -17.01 -0.40 -20.32
C LYS A 333 -17.00 1.03 -19.76
N ALA A 334 -17.83 1.33 -18.77
CA ALA A 334 -17.93 2.67 -18.22
C ALA A 334 -16.62 3.17 -17.59
N LEU A 335 -15.99 2.38 -16.71
CA LEU A 335 -14.69 2.74 -16.14
C LEU A 335 -13.60 2.79 -17.21
N ARG A 336 -13.63 1.93 -18.24
CA ARG A 336 -12.69 2.04 -19.36
C ARG A 336 -12.87 3.33 -20.15
N ASP A 337 -14.10 3.73 -20.43
CA ASP A 337 -14.37 4.99 -21.11
C ASP A 337 -13.85 6.15 -20.25
N THR A 338 -14.07 6.12 -18.93
CA THR A 338 -13.49 7.09 -17.99
C THR A 338 -11.96 7.05 -17.99
N ILE A 339 -11.32 5.87 -17.93
CA ILE A 339 -9.86 5.70 -17.97
C ILE A 339 -9.32 6.16 -19.33
N ALA A 340 -9.98 5.83 -20.43
CA ALA A 340 -9.58 6.23 -21.77
C ALA A 340 -9.64 7.74 -21.93
N THR A 341 -10.70 8.41 -21.44
CA THR A 341 -10.79 9.88 -21.38
C THR A 341 -9.70 10.45 -20.46
N ALA A 342 -9.54 9.89 -19.26
CA ALA A 342 -8.52 10.28 -18.29
C ALA A 342 -7.09 10.20 -18.87
N VAL A 343 -6.81 9.17 -19.66
CA VAL A 343 -5.51 8.94 -20.27
C VAL A 343 -5.33 9.75 -21.57
N ASN A 344 -6.35 9.85 -22.41
CA ASN A 344 -6.20 10.44 -23.75
C ASN A 344 -6.24 11.97 -23.74
N GLY A 345 -6.75 12.60 -22.68
CA GLY A 345 -6.67 14.06 -22.50
C GLY A 345 -7.37 14.81 -23.64
N GLU A 346 -8.70 14.80 -23.61
CA GLU A 346 -9.50 15.97 -24.01
C GLU A 346 -10.11 16.59 -22.76
#